data_AF-A0A5R8WDT3-F1
#
_entry.id   AF-A0A5R8WDT3-F1
#
_cell.length_a   1.000
_cell.length_b   1.000
_cell.length_c   1.000
_cell.angle_alpha   90.00
_cell.angle_beta   90.00
_cell.angle_gamma   90.00
#
_symmetry.space_group_name_H-M   'P 1'
#
loop_
_entity.id
_entity.type
_entity.pdbx_description
1 polymer ?
#
loop_
_entity_poly.entity_id
_entity_poly.type
_entity_poly.pdbx_seq_one_letter_code
_entity_poly.pdbx_strand_id
1 'polypeptide(L)'
;MAQAIAPPTLSGVAFMGFETDEPEQRIRLKEVMEAADITIGELWLQYFSMSGAAGEYEVQAYVEGVLSLPATERELLAMAANEICSGAGPDDGLPS
;
A
#
# COMPACT_ATOMS: atom_id res chain seq x y z
N MET A 1 21.52 17.46 -0.21
CA MET A 1 20.82 18.26 0.81
C MET A 1 19.44 17.64 1.00
N ALA A 2 19.08 17.34 2.25
CA ALA A 2 17.94 16.49 2.62
C ALA A 2 16.58 17.13 2.27
N GLN A 3 15.63 16.28 1.87
CA GLN A 3 14.22 16.61 1.64
C GLN A 3 13.54 16.99 2.97
N ALA A 4 12.82 18.11 2.96
CA ALA A 4 11.90 18.50 4.03
C ALA A 4 10.47 18.37 3.48
N ILE A 5 9.78 17.30 3.85
CA ILE A 5 8.33 17.15 3.64
C ILE A 5 7.62 17.66 4.90
N ALA A 6 7.07 18.87 4.82
CA ALA A 6 6.10 19.36 5.78
C ALA A 6 4.68 19.03 5.28
N PRO A 7 3.75 18.57 6.13
CA PRO A 7 2.41 18.14 5.72
C PRO A 7 1.46 19.33 5.52
N PRO A 8 0.62 19.36 4.47
CA PRO A 8 -0.44 20.36 4.38
C PRO A 8 -1.66 19.96 5.23
N THR A 9 -2.11 20.93 6.03
CA THR A 9 -3.27 20.90 6.91
C THR A 9 -4.59 20.76 6.15
N LEU A 10 -5.42 19.84 6.63
CA LEU A 10 -6.76 19.52 6.12
C LEU A 10 -7.76 20.65 6.42
N SER A 11 -8.39 21.21 5.38
CA SER A 11 -9.58 22.05 5.53
C SER A 11 -10.56 21.85 4.37
N GLY A 12 -11.70 21.24 4.67
CA GLY A 12 -12.99 21.70 4.14
C GLY A 12 -13.49 21.15 2.80
N VAL A 13 -13.84 19.87 2.76
CA VAL A 13 -14.92 19.28 1.94
C VAL A 13 -14.90 19.61 0.43
N ALA A 14 -14.00 18.95 -0.29
CA ALA A 14 -14.15 18.64 -1.72
C ALA A 14 -14.07 17.11 -1.87
N PHE A 15 -15.16 16.44 -2.26
CA PHE A 15 -15.17 15.00 -2.58
C PHE A 15 -14.53 14.72 -3.96
N MET A 16 -13.54 15.52 -4.34
CA MET A 16 -12.86 15.55 -5.63
C MET A 16 -11.45 16.10 -5.37
N GLY A 17 -10.41 15.26 -5.53
CA GLY A 17 -9.01 15.72 -5.45
C GLY A 17 -8.09 15.00 -4.45
N PHE A 18 -8.11 13.67 -4.40
CA PHE A 18 -6.91 12.91 -4.01
C PHE A 18 -6.35 12.23 -5.25
N GLU A 19 -5.86 13.04 -6.19
CA GLU A 19 -4.84 12.59 -7.13
C GLU A 19 -3.58 12.28 -6.32
N THR A 20 -3.61 11.22 -5.52
CA THR A 20 -2.35 10.58 -5.16
C THR A 20 -1.86 9.95 -6.44
N ASP A 21 -0.77 10.53 -6.94
CA ASP A 21 -0.10 10.11 -8.16
C ASP A 21 -0.02 8.57 -8.14
N GLU A 22 -0.79 7.93 -9.02
CA GLU A 22 -0.82 6.48 -9.12
C GLU A 22 0.59 5.87 -9.23
N PRO A 23 1.51 6.48 -10.01
CA PRO A 23 2.91 6.07 -10.01
C PRO A 23 3.55 6.12 -8.62
N GLU A 24 3.44 7.22 -7.87
CA GLU A 24 4.02 7.31 -6.52
C GLU A 24 3.46 6.26 -5.56
N GLN A 25 2.14 6.02 -5.56
CA GLN A 25 1.55 4.98 -4.70
C GLN A 25 2.07 3.58 -5.08
N ARG A 26 2.16 3.29 -6.38
CA ARG A 26 2.68 2.01 -6.87
C ARG A 26 4.15 1.82 -6.49
N ILE A 27 4.97 2.87 -6.59
CA ILE A 27 6.38 2.85 -6.21
C ILE A 27 6.51 2.53 -4.71
N ARG A 28 5.78 3.24 -3.84
CA ARG A 28 5.84 2.98 -2.40
C ARG A 28 5.34 1.58 -2.05
N LEU A 29 4.29 1.11 -2.70
CA LEU A 29 3.80 -0.26 -2.52
C LEU A 29 4.90 -1.28 -2.83
N LYS A 30 5.61 -1.12 -3.96
CA LYS A 30 6.75 -1.98 -4.30
C LYS A 30 7.86 -1.89 -3.26
N GLU A 31 8.22 -0.70 -2.81
CA GLU A 31 9.27 -0.52 -1.81
C GLU A 31 8.96 -1.27 -0.51
N VAL A 32 7.71 -1.22 -0.04
CA VAL A 32 7.26 -1.98 1.15
C VAL A 32 7.30 -3.48 0.89
N MET A 33 6.83 -3.92 -0.28
CA MET A 33 6.87 -5.33 -0.66
C MET A 33 8.30 -5.87 -0.72
N GLU A 34 9.22 -5.13 -1.32
CA GLU A 34 10.64 -5.50 -1.41
C GLU A 34 11.32 -5.45 -0.03
N ALA A 35 11.00 -4.48 0.81
CA ALA A 35 11.58 -4.34 2.14
C ALA A 35 11.15 -5.46 3.12
N ALA A 36 9.92 -5.97 2.98
CA ALA A 36 9.35 -6.99 3.85
C ALA A 36 9.24 -8.38 3.17
N ASP A 37 9.84 -8.57 1.99
CA ASP A 37 9.77 -9.80 1.18
C ASP A 37 8.32 -10.31 0.95
N ILE A 38 7.37 -9.38 0.76
CA ILE A 38 5.95 -9.69 0.61
C ILE A 38 5.70 -10.21 -0.79
N THR A 39 5.16 -11.43 -0.89
CA THR A 39 4.74 -11.98 -2.18
C THR A 39 3.41 -11.38 -2.66
N ILE A 40 3.16 -11.41 -3.97
CA ILE A 40 1.88 -10.96 -4.55
C ILE A 40 0.70 -11.71 -3.94
N GLY A 41 0.84 -13.02 -3.69
CA GLY A 41 -0.21 -13.83 -3.08
C GLY A 41 -0.53 -13.43 -1.64
N GLU A 42 0.48 -13.12 -0.83
CA GLU A 42 0.29 -12.61 0.55
C GLU A 42 -0.38 -11.24 0.56
N LEU A 43 0.10 -10.33 -0.30
CA LEU A 43 -0.52 -9.02 -0.46
C LEU A 43 -1.99 -9.16 -0.87
N TRP A 44 -2.27 -9.99 -1.87
CA TRP A 44 -3.62 -10.22 -2.36
C TRP A 44 -4.53 -10.84 -1.29
N LEU A 45 -4.05 -11.83 -0.53
CA LEU A 45 -4.84 -12.48 0.52
C LEU A 45 -5.24 -11.50 1.64
N GLN A 46 -4.31 -10.65 2.07
CA GLN A 46 -4.58 -9.63 3.08
C GLN A 46 -5.54 -8.56 2.53
N TYR A 47 -5.32 -8.11 1.31
CA TYR A 47 -6.19 -7.18 0.60
C TYR A 47 -7.62 -7.74 0.39
N PHE A 48 -7.74 -9.00 -0.01
CA PHE A 48 -9.02 -9.69 -0.17
C PHE A 48 -9.77 -9.77 1.16
N SER A 49 -9.05 -10.04 2.26
CA SER A 49 -9.62 -10.03 3.61
C SER A 49 -10.14 -8.65 4.03
N MET A 50 -9.62 -7.57 3.45
CA MET A 50 -10.08 -6.18 3.64
C MET A 50 -11.26 -5.80 2.72
N SER A 51 -11.94 -6.77 2.10
CA SER A 51 -12.99 -6.56 1.08
C SER A 51 -12.50 -5.98 -0.25
N GLY A 52 -11.25 -6.28 -0.63
CA GLY A 52 -10.74 -6.01 -1.97
C GLY A 52 -11.56 -6.70 -3.07
N ALA A 53 -11.89 -5.98 -4.14
CA ALA A 53 -12.67 -6.51 -5.25
C ALA A 53 -11.82 -7.06 -6.41
N ALA A 54 -10.55 -6.67 -6.50
CA ALA A 54 -9.61 -7.13 -7.52
C ALA A 54 -9.11 -8.56 -7.27
N GLY A 55 -8.96 -9.33 -8.35
CA GLY A 55 -8.31 -10.64 -8.31
C GLY A 55 -6.79 -10.55 -8.19
N GLU A 56 -6.15 -11.66 -7.84
CA GLU A 56 -4.68 -11.75 -7.72
C GLU A 56 -3.96 -11.27 -8.98
N TYR A 57 -4.45 -11.65 -10.16
CA TYR A 57 -3.89 -11.22 -11.45
C TYR A 57 -4.02 -9.71 -11.70
N GLU A 58 -5.10 -9.09 -11.24
CA GLU A 58 -5.29 -7.64 -11.38
C GLU A 58 -4.36 -6.89 -10.43
N VAL A 59 -4.19 -7.38 -9.21
CA VAL A 59 -3.20 -6.87 -8.25
C VAL A 59 -1.79 -7.00 -8.83
N GLN A 60 -1.44 -8.15 -9.41
CA GLN A 60 -0.15 -8.33 -10.08
C GLN A 60 0.02 -7.33 -11.23
N ALA A 61 -0.97 -7.23 -12.12
CA ALA A 61 -0.92 -6.29 -13.24
C ALA A 61 -0.79 -4.83 -12.78
N TYR A 62 -1.42 -4.47 -11.66
CA TYR A 62 -1.26 -3.16 -11.05
C TYR A 62 0.16 -2.94 -10.53
N VAL A 63 0.71 -3.89 -9.78
CA VAL A 63 2.09 -3.81 -9.27
C VAL A 63 3.09 -3.74 -10.44
N GLU A 64 2.90 -4.54 -11.49
CA GLU A 64 3.74 -4.49 -12.70
C GLU A 64 3.57 -3.21 -13.53
N GLY A 65 2.50 -2.45 -13.28
CA GLY A 65 2.17 -1.22 -14.00
C GLY A 65 1.54 -1.45 -15.37
N VAL A 66 1.03 -2.65 -15.60
CA VAL A 66 0.25 -3.05 -16.79
C VAL A 66 -1.19 -2.52 -16.70
N LEU A 67 -1.72 -2.39 -15.48
CA LEU A 67 -3.09 -1.97 -15.16
C LEU A 67 -3.10 -0.78 -14.19
N SER A 68 -4.14 0.05 -14.30
CA SER A 68 -4.51 1.05 -13.30
C SER A 68 -5.72 0.58 -12.50
N LEU A 69 -5.62 0.61 -11.16
CA LEU A 69 -6.72 0.30 -10.25
C LEU A 69 -7.36 1.60 -9.73
N PRO A 70 -8.65 1.58 -9.37
CA PRO A 70 -9.28 2.76 -8.78
C PRO A 70 -8.60 3.11 -7.45
N ALA A 71 -8.62 4.41 -7.09
CA ALA A 71 -7.87 4.94 -5.94
C ALA A 71 -8.16 4.18 -4.64
N THR A 72 -9.42 3.81 -4.39
CA THR A 72 -9.83 3.04 -3.21
C THR A 72 -9.13 1.68 -3.11
N GLU A 73 -8.98 0.96 -4.23
CA GLU A 73 -8.31 -0.34 -4.25
C GLU A 73 -6.80 -0.17 -4.03
N ARG A 74 -6.21 0.89 -4.58
CA ARG A 74 -4.78 1.23 -4.39
C ARG A 74 -4.46 1.52 -2.92
N GLU A 75 -5.33 2.29 -2.27
CA GLU A 75 -5.23 2.59 -0.83
C GLU A 75 -5.35 1.31 0.01
N LEU A 76 -6.26 0.39 -0.36
CA LEU A 76 -6.39 -0.91 0.31
C LEU A 76 -5.15 -1.79 0.11
N LEU A 77 -4.54 -1.81 -1.07
CA LEU A 77 -3.29 -2.53 -1.31
C LEU A 77 -2.14 -1.96 -0.46
N ALA A 78 -2.03 -0.64 -0.37
CA ALA A 78 -1.05 0.00 0.50
C ALA A 78 -1.29 -0.35 1.98
N MET A 79 -2.55 -0.37 2.42
CA MET A 79 -2.91 -0.77 3.79
C MET A 79 -2.57 -2.25 4.06
N ALA A 80 -2.89 -3.14 3.13
CA ALA A 80 -2.57 -4.56 3.22
C ALA A 80 -1.06 -4.80 3.34
N ALA A 81 -0.25 -4.16 2.48
CA ALA A 81 1.21 -4.26 2.55
C ALA A 81 1.77 -3.75 3.88
N ASN A 82 1.26 -2.62 4.36
CA ASN A 82 1.68 -2.04 5.64
C ASN A 82 1.32 -2.95 6.82
N GLU A 83 0.13 -3.56 6.82
CA GLU A 83 -0.27 -4.52 7.86
C GLU A 83 0.64 -5.75 7.90
N ILE A 84 0.99 -6.31 6.73
CA ILE A 84 1.92 -7.45 6.65
C ILE A 84 3.31 -7.04 7.16
N CYS A 85 3.83 -5.89 6.70
CA CYS A 85 5.12 -5.36 7.13
C CYS A 85 5.15 -5.03 8.64
N SER A 86 4.05 -4.51 9.20
CA SER A 86 3.95 -4.19 10.64
C SER A 86 3.75 -5.44 11.50
N GLY A 87 3.15 -6.50 10.96
CA GLY A 87 3.07 -7.81 11.60
C GLY A 87 4.42 -8.50 11.73
N ALA A 88 5.40 -8.11 10.91
CA ALA A 88 6.81 -8.46 11.02
C ALA A 88 7.58 -7.53 11.98
N GLY A 89 6.94 -7.03 13.04
CA GLY A 89 7.62 -6.38 14.15
C GLY A 89 8.72 -7.31 14.70
N PRO A 90 9.84 -6.77 15.23
CA PRO A 90 10.85 -7.62 15.83
C PRO A 90 10.16 -8.47 16.89
N ASP A 91 10.46 -9.76 16.88
CA ASP A 91 10.49 -10.56 18.10
C ASP A 91 11.46 -9.84 19.06
N ASP A 92 11.00 -8.75 19.68
CA ASP A 92 11.64 -8.10 20.81
C ASP A 92 11.37 -9.06 21.95
N GLY A 93 12.24 -10.09 22.00
CA GLY A 93 12.26 -11.08 23.04
C GLY A 93 12.17 -10.34 24.37
N LEU A 94 11.03 -10.49 25.03
CA LEU A 94 10.86 -10.09 26.41
C LEU A 94 11.45 -11.22 27.27
N PRO A 95 12.68 -11.12 27.82
CA PRO A 95 13.00 -11.93 28.98
C PRO A 95 12.16 -11.41 30.16
N SER A 96 11.39 -12.32 30.75
CA SER A 96 10.72 -12.16 32.04
C SER A 96 11.68 -11.90 33.19
#